data_AF-A0A5T0JKA7-F1
#
_entry.id   AF-A0A5T0JKA7-F1
#
_cell.length_a   1.000
_cell.length_b   1.000
_cell.length_c   1.000
_cell.angle_alpha   90.00
_cell.angle_beta   90.00
_cell.angle_gamma   90.00
#
_symmetry.space_group_name_H-M   'P 1'
#
loop_
_entity.id
_entity.type
_entity.pdbx_description
1 polymer ?
#
loop_
_entity_poly.entity_id
_entity_poly.type
_entity_poly.pdbx_seq_one_letter_code
_entity_poly.pdbx_strand_id
1 'polypeptide(L)'
;RTGEEIKITIGSAIQLPKELSMVVKGRDQVSGLLSRIELTSEDVREAMREYLKEIADALKMVLEMMPPDLASDIVENGVVLTGGGALIRGLDKYLSEIVRLPVYIADEPLLAVAKGTGKALEEISLLQQLTNEE
;
A
#
# COMPACT_ATOMS: atom_id res chain seq x y z
N ARG A 1 -14.85 -9.15 6.54
CA ARG A 1 -15.73 -8.25 5.76
C ARG A 1 -15.78 -6.84 6.37
N THR A 2 -16.28 -6.65 7.59
CA THR A 2 -16.38 -5.30 8.21
C THR A 2 -15.03 -4.57 8.30
N GLY A 3 -13.93 -5.26 8.64
CA GLY A 3 -12.60 -4.65 8.66
C GLY A 3 -12.13 -4.11 7.31
N GLU A 4 -12.48 -4.79 6.21
CA GLU A 4 -12.14 -4.32 4.87
C GLU A 4 -12.97 -3.10 4.48
N GLU A 5 -14.26 -3.09 4.79
CA GLU A 5 -15.14 -1.94 4.60
C GLU A 5 -14.65 -0.72 5.39
N ILE A 6 -14.21 -0.92 6.65
CA ILE A 6 -13.59 0.12 7.47
C ILE A 6 -12.32 0.66 6.80
N LYS A 7 -11.39 -0.23 6.41
CA LYS A 7 -10.13 0.15 5.74
C LYS A 7 -10.39 0.96 4.48
N ILE A 8 -11.31 0.52 3.62
CA ILE A 8 -11.63 1.21 2.36
C ILE A 8 -12.30 2.56 2.64
N THR A 9 -13.25 2.60 3.57
CA THR A 9 -14.08 3.80 3.82
C THR A 9 -13.29 4.89 4.52
N ILE A 10 -12.58 4.56 5.60
CA ILE A 10 -11.94 5.54 6.49
C ILE A 10 -10.45 5.24 6.77
N GLY A 11 -9.86 4.20 6.18
CA GLY A 11 -8.43 3.93 6.36
C GLY A 11 -7.52 5.00 5.76
N SER A 12 -6.50 5.39 6.52
CA SER A 12 -5.44 6.32 6.13
C SER A 12 -4.10 5.92 6.76
N ALA A 13 -3.01 6.12 6.03
CA ALA A 13 -1.64 5.92 6.52
C ALA A 13 -1.06 7.18 7.19
N ILE A 14 -1.68 8.34 6.97
CA ILE A 14 -1.26 9.63 7.53
C ILE A 14 -2.41 10.36 8.23
N GLN A 15 -2.07 11.38 9.00
CA GLN A 15 -3.04 12.35 9.52
C GLN A 15 -3.72 13.09 8.37
N LEU A 16 -5.05 13.12 8.36
CA LEU A 16 -5.81 13.85 7.35
C LEU A 16 -6.11 15.28 7.83
N PRO A 17 -6.26 16.26 6.91
CA PRO A 17 -6.71 17.61 7.28
C PRO A 17 -8.08 17.62 7.96
N LYS A 18 -8.94 16.66 7.56
CA LYS A 18 -10.21 16.37 8.21
C LYS A 18 -10.32 14.86 8.36
N GLU A 19 -10.43 14.41 9.61
CA GLU A 19 -10.65 13.02 9.92
C GLU A 19 -12.01 12.54 9.38
N LEU A 20 -12.04 11.31 8.90
CA LEU A 20 -13.24 10.61 8.45
C LEU A 20 -13.81 9.83 9.64
N SER A 21 -15.12 9.58 9.65
CA SER A 21 -15.72 8.68 10.63
C SER A 21 -16.77 7.76 9.99
N MET A 22 -17.03 6.63 10.63
CA MET A 22 -18.11 5.73 10.27
C MET A 22 -18.66 5.01 11.51
N VAL A 23 -19.95 4.66 11.47
CA VAL A 23 -20.58 3.87 12.55
C VAL A 23 -20.52 2.39 12.21
N VAL A 24 -19.89 1.61 13.07
CA VAL A 24 -19.82 0.15 12.98
C VAL A 24 -20.79 -0.47 13.98
N LYS A 25 -21.57 -1.45 13.52
CA LYS A 25 -22.51 -2.20 14.36
C LYS A 25 -21.93 -3.58 14.63
N GLY A 26 -22.01 -4.02 15.88
CA GLY A 26 -21.41 -5.28 16.30
C GLY A 26 -22.05 -5.83 17.56
N ARG A 27 -21.49 -6.94 18.04
CA ARG A 27 -21.83 -7.51 19.34
C ARG A 27 -20.80 -7.04 20.35
N ASP A 28 -21.28 -6.39 21.41
CA ASP A 28 -20.48 -6.07 22.57
C ASP A 28 -20.11 -7.38 23.29
N GLN A 29 -18.82 -7.62 23.51
CA GLN A 29 -18.30 -8.83 24.14
C GLN A 29 -18.56 -8.88 25.65
N VAL A 30 -18.72 -7.72 26.30
CA VAL A 30 -18.97 -7.61 27.74
C VAL A 30 -20.46 -7.78 28.04
N SER A 31 -21.31 -7.00 27.38
CA SER A 31 -22.76 -7.05 27.62
C SER A 31 -23.47 -8.15 26.83
N GLY A 32 -22.84 -8.66 25.76
CA GLY A 32 -23.44 -9.65 24.86
C GLY A 32 -24.50 -9.09 23.90
N LEU A 33 -24.83 -7.80 24.01
CA LEU A 33 -25.87 -7.11 23.25
C LEU A 33 -25.35 -6.53 21.93
N LEU A 34 -26.27 -6.20 21.03
CA LEU A 34 -25.95 -5.44 19.83
C LEU A 34 -25.67 -3.98 20.20
N SER A 35 -24.50 -3.49 19.80
CA SER A 35 -24.04 -2.14 20.04
C SER A 35 -23.56 -1.47 18.75
N ARG A 36 -23.34 -0.15 18.84
CA ARG A 36 -22.78 0.66 17.76
C ARG A 36 -21.63 1.47 18.33
N ILE A 37 -20.54 1.56 17.58
CA ILE A 37 -19.40 2.42 17.89
C ILE A 37 -19.13 3.33 16.69
N GLU A 38 -18.75 4.56 16.95
CA GLU A 38 -18.18 5.44 15.93
C GLU A 38 -16.67 5.20 15.90
N LEU A 39 -16.15 4.94 14.71
CA LEU A 39 -14.71 4.84 14.44
C LEU A 39 -14.30 6.02 13.57
N THR A 40 -13.11 6.53 13.85
CA THR A 40 -12.47 7.60 13.09
C THR A 40 -11.31 7.05 12.25
N SER A 41 -10.86 7.83 11.26
CA SER A 41 -9.65 7.47 10.50
C SER A 41 -8.40 7.42 11.39
N GLU A 42 -8.39 8.10 12.54
CA GLU A 42 -7.34 8.01 13.56
C GLU A 42 -7.33 6.65 14.25
N ASP A 43 -8.48 6.15 14.69
CA ASP A 43 -8.59 4.81 15.30
C ASP A 43 -8.09 3.73 14.34
N VAL A 44 -8.45 3.85 13.06
CA VAL A 44 -8.05 2.89 12.03
C VAL A 44 -6.57 3.02 11.68
N ARG A 45 -6.05 4.23 11.61
CA ARG A 45 -4.62 4.48 11.40
C ARG A 45 -3.79 3.90 12.55
N GLU A 46 -4.27 4.03 13.79
CA GLU A 46 -3.63 3.41 14.95
C GLU A 46 -3.62 1.89 14.84
N ALA A 47 -4.77 1.29 14.51
CA ALA A 47 -4.88 -0.15 14.31
C ALA A 47 -4.01 -0.69 13.15
N MET A 48 -3.68 0.15 12.17
CA MET A 48 -2.84 -0.22 11.02
C MET A 48 -1.34 0.06 11.23
N ARG A 49 -0.97 0.78 12.29
CA ARG A 49 0.38 1.35 12.48
C ARG A 49 1.50 0.31 12.34
N GLU A 50 1.37 -0.82 13.01
CA GLU A 50 2.40 -1.88 12.99
C GLU A 50 2.57 -2.47 11.59
N TYR A 51 1.47 -2.75 10.88
CA TYR A 51 1.50 -3.29 9.52
C TYR A 51 2.09 -2.30 8.50
N LEU A 52 1.78 -1.00 8.65
CA LEU A 52 2.38 0.03 7.81
C LEU A 52 3.88 0.16 8.08
N LYS A 53 4.31 0.00 9.33
CA LYS A 53 5.73 -0.04 9.69
C LYS A 53 6.43 -1.24 9.06
N GLU A 54 5.83 -2.43 9.09
CA GLU A 54 6.41 -3.62 8.45
C GLU A 54 6.62 -3.41 6.93
N ILE A 55 5.65 -2.81 6.25
CA ILE A 55 5.78 -2.47 4.82
C ILE A 55 6.93 -1.49 4.59
N ALA A 56 7.05 -0.47 5.43
CA ALA A 56 8.10 0.54 5.31
C ALA A 56 9.50 -0.05 5.60
N ASP A 57 9.61 -0.92 6.60
CA ASP A 57 10.86 -1.60 6.94
C ASP A 57 11.30 -2.54 5.81
N ALA A 58 10.34 -3.27 5.20
CA ALA A 58 10.62 -4.12 4.05
C ALA A 58 11.11 -3.30 2.84
N LEU A 59 10.46 -2.17 2.56
CA LEU A 59 10.91 -1.26 1.50
C LEU A 59 12.33 -0.74 1.78
N LYS A 60 12.60 -0.31 3.01
CA LYS A 60 13.92 0.18 3.41
C LYS A 60 15.01 -0.90 3.25
N MET A 61 14.72 -2.12 3.67
CA MET A 61 15.64 -3.25 3.52
C MET A 61 15.99 -3.50 2.04
N VAL A 62 15.01 -3.44 1.14
CA VAL A 62 15.24 -3.60 -0.31
C VAL A 62 16.15 -2.48 -0.85
N LEU A 63 15.92 -1.24 -0.43
CA LEU A 63 16.73 -0.09 -0.84
C LEU A 63 18.18 -0.17 -0.32
N GLU A 64 18.38 -0.72 0.89
CA GLU A 64 19.71 -0.92 1.49
C GLU A 64 20.53 -2.03 0.80
N MET A 65 19.87 -3.03 0.22
CA MET A 65 20.53 -4.13 -0.52
C MET A 65 20.83 -3.78 -1.98
N MET A 66 20.35 -2.63 -2.47
CA MET A 66 20.45 -2.25 -3.87
C MET A 66 21.92 -1.96 -4.26
N PRO A 67 22.41 -2.48 -5.40
CA PRO A 67 23.72 -2.14 -5.92
C PRO A 67 23.86 -0.62 -6.17
N PRO A 68 25.04 -0.02 -5.94
CA PRO A 68 25.27 1.40 -6.18
C PRO A 68 24.90 1.86 -7.59
N ASP A 69 25.09 0.99 -8.58
CA ASP A 69 24.83 1.27 -10.00
C ASP A 69 23.34 1.50 -10.31
N LEU A 70 22.43 1.02 -9.45
CA LEU A 70 20.98 1.23 -9.58
C LEU A 70 20.45 2.33 -8.63
N ALA A 71 21.29 2.81 -7.71
CA ALA A 71 20.87 3.77 -6.70
C ALA A 71 20.58 5.15 -7.29
N SER A 72 21.35 5.60 -8.29
CA SER A 72 21.08 6.85 -9.01
C SER A 72 19.70 6.86 -9.64
N ASP A 73 19.32 5.75 -10.27
CA ASP A 73 18.07 5.63 -11.01
C ASP A 73 16.86 5.70 -10.08
N ILE A 74 16.95 5.06 -8.91
CA ILE A 74 15.89 5.14 -7.89
C ILE A 74 15.80 6.52 -7.26
N VAL A 75 16.91 7.24 -7.10
CA VAL A 75 16.89 8.63 -6.59
C VAL A 75 16.19 9.56 -7.58
N GLU A 76 16.40 9.36 -8.88
CA GLU A 76 15.76 10.17 -9.93
C GLU A 76 14.29 9.79 -10.15
N ASN A 77 13.99 8.49 -10.25
CA ASN A 77 12.67 8.00 -10.67
C ASN A 77 11.75 7.62 -9.50
N GLY A 78 12.29 7.38 -8.31
CA GLY A 78 11.53 7.01 -7.12
C GLY A 78 10.96 5.59 -7.14
N VAL A 79 9.96 5.36 -6.29
CA VAL A 79 9.28 4.08 -6.10
C VAL A 79 7.84 4.17 -6.59
N VAL A 80 7.36 3.17 -7.32
CA VAL A 80 5.97 3.10 -7.78
C VAL A 80 5.22 2.01 -7.03
N LEU A 81 4.15 2.39 -6.34
CA LEU A 81 3.23 1.51 -5.63
C LEU A 81 2.16 0.97 -6.58
N THR A 82 1.85 -0.31 -6.41
CA THR A 82 0.82 -1.01 -7.17
C THR A 82 0.00 -1.95 -6.28
N GLY A 83 -1.03 -2.58 -6.84
CA GLY A 83 -1.97 -3.42 -6.12
C GLY A 83 -3.00 -2.65 -5.29
N GLY A 84 -3.97 -3.35 -4.69
CA GLY A 84 -5.04 -2.71 -3.93
C GLY A 84 -4.60 -2.04 -2.63
N GLY A 85 -3.46 -2.46 -2.07
CA GLY A 85 -2.87 -1.84 -0.87
C GLY A 85 -2.39 -0.41 -1.13
N ALA A 86 -1.98 -0.09 -2.36
CA ALA A 86 -1.57 1.26 -2.76
C ALA A 86 -2.67 2.30 -2.59
N LEU A 87 -3.94 1.88 -2.50
CA LEU A 87 -5.11 2.75 -2.36
C LEU A 87 -5.39 3.19 -0.91
N ILE A 88 -4.58 2.75 0.06
CA ILE A 88 -4.63 3.30 1.42
C ILE A 88 -4.25 4.77 1.34
N ARG A 89 -5.11 5.66 1.86
CA ARG A 89 -4.95 7.11 1.73
C ARG A 89 -3.62 7.56 2.32
N GLY A 90 -2.79 8.19 1.49
CA GLY A 90 -1.49 8.74 1.91
C GLY A 90 -0.40 7.71 2.17
N LEU A 91 -0.56 6.45 1.70
CA LEU A 91 0.48 5.44 1.83
C LEU A 91 1.78 5.84 1.10
N ASP A 92 1.64 6.40 -0.09
CA ASP A 92 2.73 7.03 -0.86
C ASP A 92 3.50 8.05 -0.03
N LYS A 93 2.79 8.98 0.61
CA LYS A 93 3.37 10.04 1.45
C LYS A 93 4.06 9.47 2.68
N TYR A 94 3.40 8.53 3.37
CA TYR A 94 3.94 7.83 4.53
C TYR A 94 5.27 7.14 4.19
N LEU A 95 5.31 6.37 3.10
CA LEU A 95 6.53 5.68 2.66
C LEU A 95 7.60 6.68 2.21
N SER A 96 7.23 7.70 1.44
CA SER A 96 8.15 8.74 0.96
C SER A 96 8.86 9.46 2.11
N GLU A 97 8.14 9.75 3.21
CA GLU A 97 8.73 10.37 4.39
C GLU A 97 9.78 9.48 5.06
N ILE A 98 9.54 8.16 5.09
CA ILE A 98 10.43 7.19 5.73
C ILE A 98 11.69 6.96 4.89
N VAL A 99 11.53 6.70 3.59
CA VAL A 99 12.66 6.36 2.70
C VAL A 99 13.36 7.57 2.11
N ARG A 100 12.80 8.78 2.29
CA ARG A 100 13.33 10.05 1.75
C ARG A 100 13.50 10.04 0.23
N LEU A 101 12.62 9.31 -0.46
CA LEU A 101 12.57 9.21 -1.91
C LEU A 101 11.15 9.52 -2.40
N PRO A 102 10.98 9.96 -3.65
CA PRO A 102 9.66 10.08 -4.24
C PRO A 102 8.96 8.71 -4.28
N VAL A 103 7.70 8.68 -3.89
CA VAL A 103 6.85 7.48 -3.97
C VAL A 103 5.55 7.87 -4.68
N TYR A 104 5.18 7.08 -5.68
CA TYR A 104 4.03 7.32 -6.55
C TYR A 104 3.06 6.15 -6.50
N ILE A 105 1.80 6.39 -6.81
CA ILE A 105 0.81 5.31 -7.03
C ILE A 105 0.64 5.17 -8.54
N ALA A 106 0.71 3.95 -9.05
CA ALA A 106 0.44 3.68 -10.46
C ALA A 106 -0.98 4.12 -10.87
N ASP A 107 -1.18 4.50 -12.13
CA ASP A 107 -2.49 5.00 -12.62
C ASP A 107 -3.63 4.00 -12.41
N GLU A 108 -3.36 2.71 -12.65
CA GLU A 108 -4.33 1.62 -12.49
C GLU A 108 -3.75 0.51 -11.61
N PRO A 109 -3.56 0.75 -10.30
CA PRO A 109 -2.77 -0.12 -9.43
C PRO A 109 -3.44 -1.49 -9.23
N LEU A 110 -4.77 -1.55 -9.32
CA LEU A 110 -5.54 -2.80 -9.27
C LEU A 110 -5.37 -3.68 -10.51
N LEU A 111 -5.05 -3.08 -11.68
CA LEU A 111 -4.97 -3.78 -12.95
C LEU A 111 -3.52 -4.00 -13.42
N ALA A 112 -2.55 -3.40 -12.74
CA ALA A 112 -1.15 -3.40 -13.15
C ALA A 112 -0.61 -4.81 -13.41
N VAL A 113 -0.91 -5.77 -12.52
CA VAL A 113 -0.46 -7.17 -12.69
C VAL A 113 -1.09 -7.78 -13.94
N ALA A 114 -2.43 -7.75 -14.07
CA ALA A 114 -3.12 -8.33 -15.21
C ALA A 114 -2.71 -7.71 -16.55
N LYS A 115 -2.56 -6.38 -16.60
CA LYS A 115 -2.10 -5.66 -17.81
C LYS A 115 -0.64 -5.97 -18.12
N GLY A 116 0.23 -6.02 -17.11
CA GLY A 116 1.64 -6.40 -17.27
C GLY A 116 1.79 -7.80 -17.81
N THR A 117 1.02 -8.76 -17.27
CA THR A 117 0.97 -10.14 -17.79
C THR A 117 0.45 -10.19 -19.23
N GLY A 118 -0.60 -9.44 -19.56
CA GLY A 118 -1.11 -9.37 -20.94
C GLY A 118 -0.05 -8.87 -21.93
N LYS A 119 0.62 -7.76 -21.62
CA LYS A 119 1.73 -7.22 -22.43
C LYS A 119 2.89 -8.20 -22.58
N ALA A 120 3.25 -8.88 -21.49
CA ALA A 120 4.29 -9.91 -21.50
C ALA A 120 3.96 -11.06 -22.47
N LEU A 121 2.69 -11.47 -22.57
CA LEU A 121 2.26 -12.51 -23.51
C LEU A 121 2.31 -12.06 -24.98
N GLU A 122 2.14 -10.76 -25.26
CA GLU A 122 2.30 -10.19 -26.61
C GLU A 122 3.78 -10.27 -27.08
N GLU A 123 4.72 -10.17 -26.14
CA GLU A 123 6.18 -10.20 -26.38
C GLU A 123 6.81 -11.53 -25.91
N ILE A 124 6.07 -12.64 -26.00
CA ILE A 124 6.47 -13.91 -25.36
C ILE A 124 7.81 -14.45 -25.85
N SER A 125 8.17 -14.20 -27.11
CA SER A 125 9.48 -14.60 -27.67
C SER A 125 10.64 -13.82 -27.06
N LEU A 126 10.48 -12.51 -26.84
CA LEU A 126 11.48 -11.69 -26.15
C LEU A 126 11.65 -12.13 -24.70
N LEU A 127 10.54 -12.42 -24.03
CA LEU A 127 10.55 -12.96 -22.67
C LEU A 127 11.30 -14.29 -22.57
N GLN A 128 11.05 -15.22 -23.50
CA GLN A 128 11.78 -16.48 -23.56
C GLN A 128 13.29 -16.30 -23.77
N GLN A 129 13.70 -15.32 -24.58
CA GLN A 129 15.12 -15.02 -24.78
C GLN A 129 15.78 -14.52 -23.50
N LEU A 130 15.14 -13.57 -22.81
CA LEU A 130 15.65 -12.98 -21.57
C LEU A 130 15.70 -13.97 -20.40
N THR A 131 14.82 -14.98 -20.37
CA THR A 131 14.81 -16.00 -19.30
C THR A 131 15.70 -17.20 -19.59
N ASN A 132 16.11 -17.41 -20.85
CA ASN A 132 16.94 -18.55 -21.25
C ASN A 132 18.43 -18.20 -21.31
N GLU A 133 18.82 -16.97 -20.96
CA GLU A 133 20.21 -16.61 -20.68
C GLU A 133 20.56 -17.04 -19.24
N GLU A 134 20.75 -18.35 -19.07
CA GLU A 134 21.61 -18.96 -18.02
C GLU A 134 22.77 -19.70 -18.68
#